data_AF-A0A0A2V7U7-F1
#
_entry.id   AF-A0A0A2V7U7-F1
#
_cell.length_a   1.000
_cell.length_b   1.000
_cell.length_c   1.000
_cell.angle_alpha   90.00
_cell.angle_beta   90.00
_cell.angle_gamma   90.00
#
_symmetry.space_group_name_H-M   'P 1'
#
loop_
_entity.id
_entity.type
_entity.pdbx_description
1 polymer ?
#
loop_
_entity_poly.entity_id
_entity_poly.type
_entity_poly.pdbx_seq_one_letter_code
_entity_poly.pdbx_strand_id
1 'polypeptide(L)'
;MELTALKLIGSKTTIPVPRVHVWGTAPATPVGLGPFIVTDFISGVSLSDLQKDPNAECPTRLMREDISDSEVEIAYRQLVNYLLQLFKFDFDCIGSLPWPGCEAYTASPTNIQGT
;
A
#
# COMPACT_ATOMS: atom_id res chain seq x y z
N MET A 1 4.49 -1.80 11.83
CA MET A 1 5.23 -2.39 10.69
C MET A 1 4.89 -1.66 9.40
N GLU A 2 3.62 -1.65 8.99
CA GLU A 2 3.17 -1.05 7.72
C GLU A 2 3.60 0.42 7.54
N LEU A 3 3.39 1.27 8.55
CA LEU A 3 3.83 2.66 8.54
C LEU A 3 5.32 2.84 8.17
N THR A 4 6.21 2.11 8.84
CA THR A 4 7.65 2.21 8.57
C THR A 4 8.00 1.63 7.21
N ALA A 5 7.35 0.53 6.81
CA ALA A 5 7.55 -0.07 5.50
C ALA A 5 7.15 0.89 4.37
N LEU A 6 5.97 1.52 4.45
CA LEU A 6 5.52 2.52 3.48
C LEU A 6 6.49 3.71 3.39
N LYS A 7 6.96 4.23 4.52
CA LYS A 7 7.97 5.30 4.55
C LYS A 7 9.30 4.87 3.92
N LEU A 8 9.78 3.67 4.21
CA LEU A 8 11.02 3.15 3.64
C LEU A 8 10.88 2.94 2.12
N ILE A 9 9.84 2.24 1.68
CA ILE A 9 9.59 1.94 0.27
C ILE A 9 9.46 3.24 -0.53
N GLY A 10 8.63 4.17 -0.06
CA GLY A 10 8.41 5.45 -0.74
C GLY A 10 9.65 6.37 -0.78
N SER A 11 10.60 6.20 0.15
CA SER A 11 11.83 7.02 0.18
C SER A 11 13.01 6.40 -0.57
N LYS A 12 12.98 5.09 -0.87
CA LYS A 12 14.13 4.35 -1.42
C LYS A 12 13.84 3.65 -2.74
N THR A 13 12.60 3.66 -3.21
CA THR A 13 12.19 2.98 -4.45
C THR A 13 11.33 3.91 -5.30
N THR A 14 11.07 3.49 -6.53
CA THR A 14 10.08 4.10 -7.43
C THR A 14 8.70 3.46 -7.31
N ILE A 15 8.51 2.57 -6.33
CA ILE A 15 7.23 1.89 -6.13
C ILE A 15 6.22 2.92 -5.63
N PRO A 16 5.09 3.10 -6.33
CA PRO A 16 4.04 3.99 -5.87
C PRO A 16 3.41 3.40 -4.60
N VAL A 17 3.61 4.09 -3.49
CA VAL A 17 2.98 3.77 -2.19
C VAL A 17 2.19 4.99 -1.72
N PRO A 18 1.05 4.78 -1.04
CA PRO A 18 0.23 5.91 -0.60
C PRO A 18 0.96 6.69 0.50
N ARG A 19 0.89 8.03 0.46
CA ARG A 19 1.49 8.85 1.51
C ARG A 19 0.69 8.67 2.80
N VAL A 20 1.38 8.52 3.92
CA VAL A 20 0.74 8.52 5.24
C VAL A 20 0.51 9.95 5.69
N HIS A 21 -0.75 10.29 6.00
CA HIS A 21 -1.16 11.60 6.52
C HIS A 21 -1.16 11.63 8.04
N VAL A 22 -1.80 10.63 8.66
CA VAL A 22 -1.87 10.48 10.11
C VAL A 22 -1.91 9.01 10.47
N TRP A 23 -1.45 8.67 11.67
CA TRP A 23 -1.50 7.34 12.22
C TRP A 23 -1.64 7.45 13.74
N GLY A 24 -2.10 6.38 14.38
CA GLY A 24 -2.28 6.33 15.83
C GLY A 24 -2.00 4.94 16.38
N THR A 25 -1.52 4.88 17.62
CA THR A 25 -1.39 3.64 18.39
C THR A 25 -2.50 3.57 19.43
N ALA A 26 -2.91 2.35 19.79
CA ALA A 26 -4.10 2.10 20.63
C ALA A 26 -4.18 2.90 21.96
N PRO A 27 -3.10 3.15 22.73
CA PRO A 27 -3.25 3.95 23.95
C PRO A 27 -3.31 5.48 23.69
N ALA A 28 -3.13 5.94 22.45
CA ALA A 28 -3.01 7.35 22.10
C ALA A 28 -4.23 7.94 21.37
N THR A 29 -5.31 7.18 21.16
CA THR A 29 -6.47 7.68 20.41
C THR A 29 -7.59 8.14 21.36
N PRO A 30 -8.02 9.42 21.34
CA PRO A 30 -9.09 9.92 22.20
C PRO A 30 -10.45 9.23 21.98
N VAL A 31 -10.62 8.63 20.81
CA VAL A 31 -11.86 8.01 20.32
C VAL A 31 -11.95 6.53 20.63
N GLY A 32 -10.96 5.95 21.34
CA GLY A 32 -10.92 4.51 21.61
C GLY A 32 -10.77 3.66 20.35
N LEU A 33 -10.32 4.26 19.24
CA LEU A 33 -9.94 3.52 18.05
C LEU A 33 -8.68 2.71 18.35
N GLY A 34 -8.65 1.48 17.86
CA GLY A 34 -7.42 0.71 17.79
C GLY A 34 -6.35 1.42 16.93
N PRO A 35 -5.19 0.79 16.72
CA PRO A 35 -4.16 1.35 15.85
C PRO A 35 -4.72 1.63 14.45
N PHE A 36 -4.42 2.79 13.88
CA PHE A 36 -4.92 3.20 12.58
C PHE A 36 -3.86 3.92 11.75
N ILE A 37 -4.06 3.94 10.44
CA ILE A 37 -3.27 4.71 9.47
C ILE A 37 -4.27 5.34 8.49
N VAL A 38 -4.11 6.63 8.22
CA VAL A 38 -4.82 7.37 7.18
C VAL A 38 -3.81 7.71 6.10
N THR A 39 -4.09 7.28 4.88
CA THR A 39 -3.20 7.44 3.73
C THR A 39 -3.90 8.08 2.54
N ASP A 40 -3.16 8.41 1.49
CA ASP A 40 -3.75 8.72 0.19
C ASP A 40 -4.67 7.60 -0.28
N PHE A 41 -5.79 7.99 -0.91
CA PHE A 41 -6.60 7.09 -1.70
C PHE A 41 -5.94 6.91 -3.07
N ILE A 42 -5.58 5.68 -3.43
CA ILE A 42 -5.04 5.36 -4.75
C ILE A 42 -6.20 5.04 -5.68
N SER A 43 -6.45 5.93 -6.64
CA SER A 43 -7.37 5.65 -7.73
C SER A 43 -6.72 4.66 -8.70
N GLY A 44 -7.38 3.53 -8.94
CA GLY A 44 -6.89 2.49 -9.84
C GLY A 44 -7.84 1.30 -9.90
N VAL A 45 -7.47 0.33 -10.72
CA VAL A 45 -8.12 -0.97 -10.82
C VAL A 45 -7.15 -2.02 -10.28
N SER A 46 -7.66 -3.04 -9.61
CA SER A 46 -6.79 -4.12 -9.14
C SER A 46 -6.33 -4.94 -10.35
N LEU A 47 -5.05 -5.34 -10.36
CA LEU A 47 -4.52 -6.21 -11.41
C LEU A 47 -5.29 -7.55 -11.45
N SER A 48 -5.74 -8.05 -10.30
CA SER A 48 -6.56 -9.25 -10.23
C SER A 48 -7.91 -9.08 -10.92
N ASP A 49 -8.54 -7.91 -10.85
CA ASP A 49 -9.82 -7.68 -11.53
C ASP A 49 -9.64 -7.48 -13.04
N LEU A 50 -8.49 -6.95 -13.47
CA LEU A 50 -8.11 -6.93 -14.89
C LEU A 50 -7.82 -8.33 -15.45
N GLN A 51 -7.35 -9.25 -14.60
CA GLN A 51 -6.99 -10.60 -15.01
C GLN A 51 -8.15 -11.59 -14.96
N LYS A 52 -9.18 -11.36 -14.15
CA LYS A 52 -10.33 -12.28 -14.06
C LYS A 52 -11.22 -12.15 -15.29
N ASP A 53 -11.85 -13.26 -15.66
CA ASP A 53 -12.98 -13.24 -16.58
C ASP A 53 -14.21 -12.68 -15.84
N PRO A 54 -14.76 -11.52 -16.24
CA PRO A 54 -15.94 -10.93 -15.60
C PRO A 54 -17.21 -11.76 -15.79
N ASN A 55 -17.21 -12.71 -16.74
CA ASN A 55 -18.35 -13.58 -17.06
C ASN A 55 -18.21 -14.99 -16.47
N ALA A 56 -17.16 -15.27 -15.69
CA ALA A 56 -17.00 -16.58 -15.07
C ALA A 56 -18.10 -16.84 -14.03
N GLU A 57 -18.84 -17.94 -14.22
CA GLU A 57 -19.90 -18.42 -13.30
C GLU A 57 -19.40 -18.58 -11.86
N CYS A 58 -18.12 -18.91 -11.69
CA CYS A 58 -17.45 -19.06 -10.40
C CYS A 58 -16.15 -18.25 -10.38
N PRO A 59 -15.85 -17.49 -9.31
CA PRO A 59 -14.56 -16.82 -9.16
C PRO A 59 -13.42 -17.82 -9.25
N THR A 60 -12.59 -17.69 -10.28
CA THR A 60 -11.38 -18.49 -10.46
C THR A 60 -10.13 -17.65 -10.20
N ARG A 61 -9.03 -18.33 -9.87
CA ARG A 61 -7.68 -17.72 -9.82
C ARG A 61 -6.99 -17.75 -11.18
N LEU A 62 -7.64 -18.31 -12.20
CA LEU A 62 -7.14 -18.35 -13.58
C LEU A 62 -7.28 -16.98 -14.24
N MET A 63 -6.31 -16.61 -15.08
CA MET A 63 -6.44 -15.43 -15.94
C MET A 63 -7.46 -15.70 -17.05
N ARG A 64 -8.19 -14.66 -17.47
CA ARG A 64 -9.09 -14.69 -18.64
C ARG A 64 -8.31 -15.13 -19.88
N GLU A 65 -8.94 -15.95 -20.71
CA GLU A 65 -8.28 -16.55 -21.89
C GLU A 65 -8.01 -15.55 -23.02
N ASP A 66 -8.70 -14.40 -23.00
CA ASP A 66 -8.58 -13.33 -24.00
C ASP A 66 -7.55 -12.25 -23.61
N ILE A 67 -6.82 -12.40 -22.48
CA ILE A 67 -5.75 -11.46 -22.14
C ILE A 67 -4.61 -11.60 -23.14
N SER A 68 -4.16 -10.48 -23.71
CA SER A 68 -3.08 -10.51 -24.68
C SER A 68 -1.72 -10.76 -24.00
N ASP A 69 -0.82 -11.44 -24.71
CA ASP A 69 0.56 -11.67 -24.25
C ASP A 69 1.26 -10.35 -23.88
N SER A 70 0.96 -9.26 -24.60
CA SER A 70 1.53 -7.93 -24.33
C SER A 70 1.01 -7.32 -23.02
N GLU A 71 -0.27 -7.48 -22.68
CA GLU A 71 -0.82 -7.06 -21.39
C GLU A 71 -0.16 -7.82 -20.22
N VAL A 72 0.01 -9.14 -20.38
CA VAL A 72 0.72 -9.98 -19.40
C VAL A 72 2.17 -9.51 -19.26
N GLU A 73 2.88 -9.33 -20.37
CA GLU A 73 4.27 -8.89 -20.37
C GLU A 73 4.45 -7.54 -19.65
N ILE A 74 3.57 -6.57 -19.91
CA ILE A 74 3.61 -5.24 -19.26
C ILE A 74 3.43 -5.39 -17.74
N ALA A 75 2.41 -6.13 -17.30
CA ALA A 75 2.11 -6.29 -15.88
C ALA A 75 3.24 -7.01 -15.13
N TYR A 76 3.74 -8.12 -15.68
CA TYR A 76 4.82 -8.88 -15.05
C TYR A 76 6.14 -8.14 -15.08
N ARG A 77 6.46 -7.37 -16.14
CA ARG A 77 7.66 -6.52 -16.18
C ARG A 77 7.62 -5.47 -15.06
N GLN A 78 6.47 -4.83 -14.84
CA GLN A 78 6.30 -3.87 -13.73
C GLN A 78 6.48 -4.55 -12.37
N LEU A 79 5.83 -5.70 -12.16
CA LEU A 79 5.96 -6.46 -10.91
C LEU A 79 7.41 -6.86 -10.63
N VAL A 80 8.11 -7.42 -11.63
CA VAL A 80 9.52 -7.82 -11.50
C VAL A 80 10.39 -6.60 -11.19
N ASN A 81 10.17 -5.46 -11.86
CA ASN A 81 10.90 -4.23 -11.55
C ASN A 81 10.69 -3.76 -10.11
N TYR A 82 9.49 -3.91 -9.54
CA TYR A 82 9.23 -3.60 -8.14
C TYR A 82 9.89 -4.62 -7.19
N LEU A 83 9.76 -5.93 -7.47
CA LEU A 83 10.40 -6.98 -6.68
C LEU A 83 11.92 -6.81 -6.61
N LEU A 84 12.56 -6.49 -7.74
CA LEU A 84 14.01 -6.22 -7.80
C LEU A 84 14.42 -5.01 -6.97
N GLN A 85 13.55 -4.00 -6.82
CA GLN A 85 13.82 -2.88 -5.93
C GLN A 85 13.67 -3.26 -4.46
N LEU A 86 12.63 -4.03 -4.12
CA LEU A 86 12.42 -4.52 -2.75
C LEU A 86 13.55 -5.44 -2.29
N PHE A 87 14.07 -6.30 -3.17
CA PHE A 87 15.18 -7.21 -2.86
C PHE A 87 16.54 -6.53 -2.68
N LYS A 88 16.65 -5.22 -2.99
CA LYS A 88 17.84 -4.43 -2.64
C LYS A 88 17.87 -4.03 -1.18
N PHE A 89 16.75 -4.16 -0.46
CA PHE A 89 16.76 -3.93 0.97
C PHE A 89 17.44 -5.09 1.68
N ASP A 90 18.49 -4.75 2.42
CA ASP A 90 19.19 -5.68 3.30
C ASP A 90 18.84 -5.34 4.75
N PHE A 91 18.54 -6.37 5.53
CA PHE A 91 18.09 -6.25 6.91
C PHE A 91 18.77 -7.34 7.75
N ASP A 92 19.34 -6.96 8.89
CA ASP A 92 20.03 -7.90 9.78
C ASP A 92 19.09 -9.01 10.31
N CYS A 93 17.82 -8.67 10.48
CA CYS A 93 16.78 -9.58 10.95
C CYS A 93 15.38 -9.10 10.54
N ILE A 94 14.40 -10.01 10.59
CA ILE A 94 13.00 -9.66 10.42
C ILE A 94 12.57 -8.73 11.57
N GLY A 95 11.95 -7.59 11.22
CA GLY A 95 11.46 -6.63 12.21
C GLY A 95 12.47 -5.54 12.61
N SER A 96 13.62 -5.43 11.93
CA SER A 96 14.65 -4.41 12.18
C SER A 96 14.29 -2.98 11.73
N LEU A 97 13.10 -2.77 11.16
CA LEU A 97 12.65 -1.44 10.75
C LEU A 97 12.45 -0.52 11.96
N PRO A 98 13.00 0.71 11.95
CA PRO A 98 12.92 1.61 13.09
C PRO A 98 11.47 1.99 13.40
N TRP A 99 11.12 1.96 14.68
CA TRP A 99 9.83 2.46 15.14
C TRP A 99 9.78 3.99 14.97
N PRO A 100 8.75 4.57 14.32
CA PRO A 100 8.68 6.00 14.03
C PRO A 100 8.36 6.88 15.25
N GLY A 101 8.52 6.36 16.48
CA GLY A 101 8.25 7.08 17.73
C GLY A 101 6.76 7.14 18.07
N CYS A 102 6.36 8.06 18.95
CA CYS A 102 4.97 8.39 19.25
C CYS A 102 4.63 9.78 18.68
N GLU A 103 4.85 10.00 17.38
CA GLU A 103 4.34 11.20 16.70
C GLU A 103 2.98 10.89 16.06
N ALA A 104 1.98 10.69 16.91
CA ALA A 104 0.58 10.54 16.53
C ALA A 104 -0.21 11.67 17.20
N TYR A 105 -0.93 12.47 16.40
CA TYR A 105 -1.77 13.60 16.80
C TYR A 105 -1.08 14.96 17.10
N THR A 106 -0.56 15.62 16.06
CA THR A 106 -0.58 17.10 15.97
C THR A 106 -1.34 17.54 14.73
N ALA A 107 -2.54 16.99 14.54
CA ALA A 107 -3.50 17.65 13.66
C ALA A 107 -4.06 18.85 14.44
N SER A 108 -3.54 20.04 14.15
CA SER A 108 -4.27 21.28 14.40
C SER A 108 -5.68 21.11 13.82
N PRO A 109 -6.75 21.55 14.52
CA PRO A 109 -8.10 21.46 13.99
C PRO A 109 -8.19 22.42 12.80
N THR A 110 -7.89 21.93 11.60
CA THR A 110 -8.32 22.63 10.39
C THR A 110 -9.82 22.45 10.35
N ASN A 111 -10.50 23.54 10.68
CA ASN A 111 -11.94 23.72 10.67
C ASN A 111 -12.52 23.23 9.34
N ILE A 112 -13.05 22.00 9.30
CA ILE A 112 -13.89 21.51 8.21
C ILE A 112 -15.30 22.06 8.48
N GLN A 113 -15.43 23.38 8.37
CA GLN A 113 -16.71 24.07 8.17
C GLN A 113 -16.74 24.49 6.71
N GLY A 114 -17.55 23.80 5.92
CA GLY A 114 -17.72 24.09 4.50
C GLY A 114 -18.74 23.14 3.89
N THR A 115 -20.01 23.54 4.04
CA THR A 115 -21.15 23.37 3.10
C THR A 115 -21.37 22.03 2.42
#